data_AF-A0A7X3S1Y4-F1
#
_entry.id   AF-A0A7X3S1Y4-F1
#
_cell.length_a   1.000
_cell.length_b   1.000
_cell.length_c   1.000
_cell.angle_alpha   90.00
_cell.angle_beta   90.00
_cell.angle_gamma   90.00
#
_symmetry.space_group_name_H-M   'P 1'
#
loop_
_entity.id
_entity.type
_entity.pdbx_description
1 polymer ?
#
loop_
_entity_poly.entity_id
_entity_poly.type
_entity_poly.pdbx_seq_one_letter_code
_entity_poly.pdbx_strand_id
1 'polypeptide(L)'
;MNGLNIEEPLDLEVTDFGPIVEAKIDLRPLTVFVGPSNTGKSYLAILIYALHRVFSGDEMWRSSRHFASRHRMLRRNRSKNLSQKAITAIWELLDKLVADKNRLKSGGNFVLHPPVLDAIHSAYAVSGNQLGNEFDRCYGIDAGTLIRKGSRKGTRLAFRKPLSNDSAPIEYELEIRANNIEYGMTIPQDASIQIDVEKGNMLMENFLFDSNELVAMGRQGSEERHEIAWYLMDALCDLAWPQLTGPLYRPAFYLPADRTGVMHAHRVVVSAMIGSARMTGLRPTGQTPMLSGVLADFLQQLIDIDHPPSGRRKKQGDLGSSIEESILGGSVRVDRSEMIDYPHFTYKPRGWKEPLHLMNASSMVSELAPVVLYLRHVVERGNLLIVEEPESHLHPAMQVEFTRQLALLVQKGVRVIITTHSEWILEELANVVRRSELPDTRRQEVSQGNYSLSSDQVGVWLFKPQLKPKGSLVEEIPIDDSGLYPSGFEVVATALHNDWAEISR
;
A
#
# COMPACT_ATOMS: atom_id res chain seq x y z
N MET A 1 -5.51 22.20 9.57
CA MET A 1 -5.02 20.80 9.57
C MET A 1 -5.58 20.18 8.29
N ASN A 2 -4.80 20.18 7.22
CA ASN A 2 -5.34 19.98 5.87
C ASN A 2 -5.22 18.52 5.41
N GLY A 3 -6.35 17.82 5.41
CA GLY A 3 -6.90 17.15 4.21
C GLY A 3 -6.19 15.94 3.61
N LEU A 4 -5.79 14.96 4.41
CA LEU A 4 -5.56 13.59 3.94
C LEU A 4 -6.71 12.73 4.46
N ASN A 5 -7.66 12.37 3.59
CA ASN A 5 -8.79 11.55 3.99
C ASN A 5 -8.32 10.10 4.08
N ILE A 6 -7.94 9.65 5.28
CA ILE A 6 -7.45 8.28 5.52
C ILE A 6 -8.59 7.27 5.36
N GLU A 7 -9.83 7.74 5.31
CA GLU A 7 -11.06 6.96 5.19
C GLU A 7 -11.46 6.68 3.73
N GLU A 8 -10.60 6.90 2.73
CA GLU A 8 -10.93 6.54 1.35
C GLU A 8 -11.20 5.02 1.25
N PRO A 9 -12.45 4.61 0.93
CA PRO A 9 -12.80 3.20 0.83
C PRO A 9 -12.24 2.63 -0.47
N LEU A 10 -11.89 1.34 -0.43
CA LEU A 10 -11.45 0.58 -1.58
C LEU A 10 -11.91 -0.86 -1.39
N ASP A 11 -12.82 -1.31 -2.24
CA ASP A 11 -13.29 -2.68 -2.22
C ASP A 11 -12.44 -3.52 -3.15
N LEU A 12 -12.07 -4.72 -2.72
CA LEU A 12 -11.31 -5.71 -3.47
C LEU A 12 -12.09 -7.03 -3.51
N GLU A 13 -12.42 -7.46 -4.72
CA GLU A 13 -12.97 -8.77 -5.03
C GLU A 13 -11.91 -9.63 -5.72
N VAL A 14 -11.72 -10.85 -5.26
CA VAL A 14 -10.75 -11.80 -5.79
C VAL A 14 -11.41 -13.14 -5.96
N THR A 15 -11.25 -13.78 -7.12
CA THR A 15 -11.78 -15.12 -7.38
C THR A 15 -10.74 -16.00 -8.08
N ASP A 16 -10.65 -17.26 -7.64
CA ASP A 16 -9.72 -18.26 -8.17
C ASP A 16 -8.25 -17.80 -8.23
N PHE A 17 -7.77 -17.11 -7.20
CA PHE A 17 -6.39 -16.59 -7.09
C PHE A 17 -5.56 -17.38 -6.07
N GLY A 18 -4.62 -18.19 -6.55
CA GLY A 18 -3.75 -19.03 -5.73
C GLY A 18 -4.57 -19.94 -4.80
N PRO A 19 -4.40 -19.85 -3.47
CA PRO A 19 -5.23 -20.58 -2.51
C PRO A 19 -6.62 -19.98 -2.28
N ILE A 20 -6.89 -18.76 -2.77
CA ILE A 20 -8.15 -18.03 -2.54
C ILE A 20 -9.18 -18.48 -3.56
N VAL A 21 -10.32 -18.96 -3.07
CA VAL A 21 -11.49 -19.32 -3.87
C VAL A 21 -12.26 -18.06 -4.23
N GLU A 22 -12.63 -17.31 -3.20
CA GLU A 22 -13.35 -16.05 -3.29
C GLU A 22 -12.98 -15.18 -2.09
N ALA A 23 -12.79 -13.89 -2.32
CA ALA A 23 -12.66 -12.88 -1.29
C ALA A 23 -13.38 -11.60 -1.73
N LYS A 24 -14.08 -10.97 -0.80
CA LYS A 24 -14.65 -9.63 -0.96
C LYS A 24 -14.32 -8.84 0.29
N ILE A 25 -13.52 -7.80 0.14
CA ILE A 25 -12.87 -7.09 1.24
C ILE A 25 -12.96 -5.60 0.99
N ASP A 26 -13.45 -4.83 1.95
CA ASP A 26 -13.27 -3.39 2.00
C ASP A 26 -11.97 -3.08 2.76
N LEU A 27 -10.97 -2.52 2.08
CA LEU A 27 -9.64 -2.26 2.66
C LEU A 27 -9.69 -1.08 3.63
N ARG A 28 -10.22 -1.30 4.85
CA ARG A 28 -10.32 -0.31 5.91
C ARG A 28 -8.94 0.19 6.38
N PRO A 29 -8.85 1.39 6.97
CA PRO A 29 -7.60 1.94 7.50
C PRO A 29 -6.77 0.96 8.34
N LEU A 30 -7.40 0.16 9.20
CA LEU A 30 -6.81 -1.01 9.83
C LEU A 30 -7.49 -2.27 9.28
N THR A 31 -6.74 -3.04 8.49
CA THR A 31 -7.23 -4.25 7.85
C THR A 31 -6.51 -5.48 8.43
N VAL A 32 -7.24 -6.48 8.93
CA VAL A 32 -6.66 -7.63 9.64
C VAL A 32 -7.08 -8.93 8.97
N PHE A 33 -6.11 -9.70 8.47
CA PHE A 33 -6.33 -11.02 7.90
C PHE A 33 -6.07 -12.10 8.94
N VAL A 34 -7.08 -12.92 9.20
CA VAL A 34 -7.09 -13.94 10.27
C VAL A 34 -7.34 -15.30 9.67
N GLY A 35 -6.78 -16.36 10.28
CA GLY A 35 -7.15 -17.74 9.97
C GLY A 35 -5.93 -18.65 9.86
N PRO A 36 -6.12 -19.97 9.70
CA PRO A 36 -5.04 -20.96 9.74
C PRO A 36 -3.90 -20.72 8.74
N SER A 37 -2.75 -21.35 8.96
CA SER A 37 -1.60 -21.20 8.06
C SER A 37 -1.95 -21.80 6.69
N ASN A 38 -1.28 -21.33 5.64
CA ASN A 38 -1.48 -21.84 4.27
C ASN A 38 -2.89 -21.61 3.68
N THR A 39 -3.66 -20.66 4.22
CA THR A 39 -4.99 -20.31 3.71
C THR A 39 -4.98 -19.16 2.70
N GLY A 40 -3.85 -18.48 2.49
CA GLY A 40 -3.73 -17.40 1.50
C GLY A 40 -3.65 -15.98 2.04
N LYS A 41 -3.53 -15.80 3.36
CA LYS A 41 -3.36 -14.46 3.97
C LYS A 41 -2.20 -13.68 3.34
N SER A 42 -1.03 -14.30 3.27
CA SER A 42 0.16 -13.73 2.61
C SER A 42 -0.06 -13.50 1.12
N TYR A 43 -0.74 -14.41 0.43
CA TYR A 43 -1.08 -14.21 -0.98
C TYR A 43 -1.91 -12.93 -1.17
N LEU A 44 -2.94 -12.71 -0.34
CA LEU A 44 -3.76 -11.53 -0.49
C LEU A 44 -3.03 -10.24 -0.11
N ALA A 45 -2.20 -10.29 0.95
CA ALA A 45 -1.36 -9.17 1.35
C ALA A 45 -0.35 -8.77 0.25
N ILE A 46 0.29 -9.76 -0.39
CA ILE A 46 1.22 -9.53 -1.51
C ILE A 46 0.48 -8.99 -2.73
N LEU A 47 -0.75 -9.45 -3.01
CA LEU A 47 -1.56 -8.90 -4.10
C LEU A 47 -1.82 -7.40 -3.88
N ILE A 48 -2.26 -7.02 -2.67
CA ILE A 48 -2.51 -5.62 -2.34
C ILE A 48 -1.23 -4.79 -2.44
N TYR A 49 -0.10 -5.33 -1.97
CA TYR A 49 1.21 -4.69 -2.13
C TYR A 49 1.58 -4.46 -3.60
N ALA A 50 1.42 -5.47 -4.45
CA ALA A 50 1.69 -5.38 -5.88
C ALA A 50 0.79 -4.34 -6.58
N LEU A 51 -0.50 -4.28 -6.21
CA LEU A 51 -1.40 -3.23 -6.69
C LEU A 51 -0.87 -1.84 -6.31
N HIS A 52 -0.55 -1.62 -5.03
CA HIS A 52 0.04 -0.35 -4.59
C HIS A 52 1.32 -0.01 -5.35
N ARG A 53 2.19 -0.98 -5.64
CA ARG A 53 3.43 -0.74 -6.43
C ARG A 53 3.14 -0.24 -7.84
N VAL A 54 2.19 -0.86 -8.54
CA VAL A 54 1.79 -0.42 -9.89
C VAL A 54 1.13 0.95 -9.85
N PHE A 55 0.17 1.14 -8.95
CA PHE A 55 -0.65 2.35 -8.92
C PHE A 55 0.03 3.54 -8.27
N SER A 56 0.97 3.37 -7.35
CA SER A 56 1.79 4.47 -6.84
C SER A 56 2.83 4.97 -7.86
N GLY A 57 3.02 4.26 -8.99
CA GLY A 57 4.05 4.58 -9.99
C GLY A 57 5.47 4.39 -9.45
N ASP A 58 5.57 3.63 -8.36
CA ASP A 58 6.78 3.48 -7.58
C ASP A 58 7.59 2.34 -8.23
N GLU A 59 8.25 2.64 -9.35
CA GLU A 59 9.49 1.96 -9.70
C GLU A 59 10.59 2.59 -8.83
N MET A 60 10.59 2.18 -7.56
CA MET A 60 11.69 2.27 -6.59
C MET A 60 12.55 3.55 -6.75
N TRP A 61 12.29 4.57 -5.93
CA TRP A 61 13.35 5.55 -5.66
C TRP A 61 13.88 6.34 -6.87
N ARG A 62 13.00 6.99 -7.63
CA ARG A 62 13.46 8.02 -8.57
C ARG A 62 13.22 9.42 -8.02
N SER A 63 14.34 10.08 -7.71
CA SER A 63 14.50 11.51 -7.44
C SER A 63 13.34 12.35 -7.97
N SER A 64 12.84 13.25 -7.11
CA SER A 64 11.67 14.11 -7.27
C SER A 64 11.72 15.13 -8.44
N ARG A 65 12.41 14.79 -9.53
CA ARG A 65 12.33 15.42 -10.85
C ARG A 65 11.93 14.42 -11.96
N HIS A 66 11.79 13.13 -11.65
CA HIS A 66 11.61 12.07 -12.65
C HIS A 66 10.19 11.52 -12.82
N PHE A 67 9.25 11.83 -11.91
CA PHE A 67 7.82 11.55 -12.15
C PHE A 67 7.39 12.23 -13.46
N ALA A 68 7.72 13.51 -13.61
CA ALA A 68 7.53 14.29 -14.82
C ALA A 68 8.50 13.96 -15.98
N SER A 69 9.45 13.02 -15.87
CA SER A 69 10.42 12.74 -16.94
C SER A 69 10.31 11.32 -17.52
N ARG A 70 9.92 10.31 -16.74
CA ARG A 70 9.67 8.94 -17.24
C ARG A 70 8.23 8.74 -17.70
N HIS A 71 7.24 9.35 -17.04
CA HIS A 71 5.89 9.49 -17.64
C HIS A 71 5.95 10.38 -18.88
N ARG A 72 6.73 11.47 -18.88
CA ARG A 72 7.03 12.24 -20.12
C ARG A 72 7.62 11.36 -21.21
N MET A 73 8.50 10.40 -20.91
CA MET A 73 9.13 9.52 -21.90
C MET A 73 8.21 8.40 -22.41
N LEU A 74 7.44 7.74 -21.54
CA LEU A 74 6.44 6.75 -21.96
C LEU A 74 5.24 7.40 -22.67
N ARG A 75 4.88 8.65 -22.31
CA ARG A 75 3.90 9.49 -23.02
C ARG A 75 4.46 10.10 -24.31
N ARG A 76 5.78 10.27 -24.44
CA ARG A 76 6.46 10.83 -25.64
C ARG A 76 6.12 10.08 -26.92
N ASN A 77 5.79 8.79 -26.83
CA ASN A 77 5.44 7.96 -27.98
C ASN A 77 3.93 7.79 -28.22
N ARG A 78 3.04 8.18 -27.30
CA ARG A 78 1.60 7.90 -27.45
C ARG A 78 0.66 9.10 -27.32
N SER A 79 1.11 10.24 -26.80
CA SER A 79 0.29 11.46 -26.81
C SER A 79 0.27 12.21 -28.14
N LYS A 80 1.05 11.74 -29.13
CA LYS A 80 0.96 12.27 -30.51
C LYS A 80 -0.41 12.07 -31.17
N ASN A 81 -1.32 11.31 -30.54
CA ASN A 81 -2.67 11.03 -31.04
C ASN A 81 -3.78 11.50 -30.09
N LEU A 82 -3.63 12.65 -29.42
CA LEU A 82 -4.80 13.32 -28.83
C LEU A 82 -5.80 13.66 -29.94
N SER A 83 -7.06 13.26 -29.79
CA SER A 83 -8.08 13.62 -30.78
C SER A 83 -8.33 15.13 -30.76
N GLN A 84 -8.72 15.71 -31.90
CA GLN A 84 -9.06 17.14 -31.95
C GLN A 84 -10.17 17.51 -30.94
N LYS A 85 -11.08 16.56 -30.66
CA LYS A 85 -12.12 16.72 -29.63
C LYS A 85 -11.53 16.81 -28.22
N ALA A 86 -10.54 15.97 -27.89
CA ALA A 86 -9.83 16.02 -26.61
C ALA A 86 -9.07 17.33 -26.44
N ILE A 87 -8.35 17.77 -27.48
CA ILE A 87 -7.62 19.05 -27.46
C ILE A 87 -8.58 20.21 -27.21
N THR A 88 -9.72 20.24 -27.92
CA THR A 88 -10.73 21.29 -27.75
C THR A 88 -11.30 21.29 -26.33
N ALA A 89 -11.65 20.11 -25.79
CA ALA A 89 -12.17 19.98 -24.44
C ALA A 89 -11.16 20.41 -23.36
N ILE A 90 -9.87 20.11 -23.55
CA ILE A 90 -8.79 20.56 -22.65
C ILE A 90 -8.70 22.09 -22.66
N TRP A 91 -8.71 22.71 -23.84
CA TRP A 91 -8.67 24.18 -23.95
C TRP A 91 -9.89 24.85 -23.33
N GLU A 92 -11.10 24.31 -23.54
CA GLU A 92 -12.31 24.82 -22.89
C GLU A 92 -12.23 24.70 -21.35
N LEU A 93 -11.64 23.62 -20.84
CA LEU A 93 -11.39 23.45 -19.41
C LEU A 93 -10.42 24.53 -18.90
N LEU A 94 -9.33 24.80 -19.62
CA LEU A 94 -8.38 25.87 -19.25
C LEU A 94 -8.98 27.26 -19.28
N ASP A 95 -9.77 27.58 -20.30
CA ASP A 95 -10.42 28.89 -20.36
C ASP A 95 -11.35 29.09 -19.15
N LYS A 96 -12.07 28.04 -18.73
CA LYS A 96 -12.86 28.05 -17.49
C LYS A 96 -11.99 28.20 -16.23
N LEU A 97 -10.88 27.49 -16.16
CA LEU A 97 -9.92 27.55 -15.04
C LEU A 97 -9.31 28.95 -14.89
N VAL A 98 -8.86 29.56 -16.00
CA VAL A 98 -8.25 30.89 -16.01
C VAL A 98 -9.27 31.98 -15.70
N ALA A 99 -10.53 31.83 -16.13
CA ALA A 99 -11.61 32.76 -15.81
C ALA A 99 -12.00 32.74 -14.32
N ASP A 100 -11.83 31.62 -13.63
CA ASP A 100 -12.30 31.41 -12.25
C ASP A 100 -11.14 31.16 -11.25
N LYS A 101 -10.09 32.00 -11.32
CA LYS A 101 -8.89 31.89 -10.47
C LYS A 101 -9.16 31.86 -8.96
N ASN A 102 -10.26 32.46 -8.50
CA ASN A 102 -10.60 32.50 -7.08
C ASN A 102 -11.25 31.20 -6.59
N ARG A 103 -12.02 30.50 -7.45
CA ARG A 103 -12.67 29.23 -7.11
C ARG A 103 -11.70 28.04 -7.10
N LEU A 104 -10.63 28.13 -7.88
CA LEU A 104 -9.52 27.19 -7.87
C LEU A 104 -8.74 27.19 -6.54
N LYS A 105 -8.52 28.37 -5.96
CA LYS A 105 -7.83 28.49 -4.66
C LYS A 105 -8.59 27.84 -3.50
N SER A 106 -9.91 27.69 -3.61
CA SER A 106 -10.75 27.07 -2.59
C SER A 106 -11.04 25.58 -2.81
N GLY A 107 -10.42 24.95 -3.83
CA GLY A 107 -10.76 23.60 -4.28
C GLY A 107 -12.02 23.59 -5.15
N GLY A 108 -11.92 23.01 -6.35
CA GLY A 108 -13.02 22.95 -7.32
C GLY A 108 -13.27 21.52 -7.80
N ASN A 109 -14.54 21.14 -7.94
CA ASN A 109 -14.91 19.90 -8.63
C ASN A 109 -15.02 20.17 -10.13
N PHE A 110 -14.29 19.38 -10.92
CA PHE A 110 -14.33 19.44 -12.37
C PHE A 110 -14.94 18.15 -12.90
N VAL A 111 -16.04 18.29 -13.62
CA VAL A 111 -16.59 17.18 -14.40
C VAL A 111 -15.67 16.99 -15.59
N LEU A 112 -15.08 15.80 -15.70
CA LEU A 112 -14.27 15.48 -16.86
C LEU A 112 -15.20 15.21 -18.05
N HIS A 113 -15.00 15.95 -19.14
CA HIS A 113 -15.74 15.68 -20.36
C HIS A 113 -15.29 14.35 -20.99
N PRO A 114 -16.17 13.62 -21.71
CA PRO A 114 -15.87 12.31 -22.27
C PRO A 114 -14.54 12.21 -23.06
N PRO A 115 -14.16 13.18 -23.92
CA PRO A 115 -12.87 13.11 -24.61
C PRO A 115 -11.64 13.16 -23.70
N VAL A 116 -11.75 13.79 -22.53
CA VAL A 116 -10.69 13.86 -21.51
C VAL A 116 -10.65 12.54 -20.73
N LEU A 117 -11.82 11.96 -20.42
CA LEU A 117 -11.92 10.62 -19.84
C LEU A 117 -11.31 9.56 -20.74
N ASP A 118 -11.59 9.59 -22.04
CA ASP A 118 -11.01 8.67 -23.03
C ASP A 118 -9.47 8.78 -23.08
N ALA A 119 -8.95 10.01 -22.98
CA ALA A 119 -7.52 10.26 -22.96
C ALA A 119 -6.86 9.77 -21.66
N ILE A 120 -7.51 9.97 -20.51
CA ILE A 120 -7.08 9.39 -19.22
C ILE A 120 -7.09 7.87 -19.30
N HIS A 121 -8.20 7.27 -19.74
CA HIS A 121 -8.34 5.83 -19.90
C HIS A 121 -7.22 5.27 -20.79
N SER A 122 -6.98 5.90 -21.94
CA SER A 122 -5.91 5.49 -22.86
C SER A 122 -4.50 5.64 -22.27
N ALA A 123 -4.27 6.65 -21.43
CA ALA A 123 -3.00 6.85 -20.74
C ALA A 123 -2.72 5.76 -19.69
N TYR A 124 -3.77 5.23 -19.07
CA TYR A 124 -3.70 4.25 -17.98
C TYR A 124 -4.06 2.81 -18.38
N ALA A 125 -4.50 2.58 -19.61
CA ALA A 125 -4.78 1.24 -20.16
C ALA A 125 -3.54 0.31 -20.21
N VAL A 126 -2.33 0.85 -19.98
CA VAL A 126 -1.04 0.11 -20.01
C VAL A 126 -0.81 -0.75 -18.76
N SER A 127 -1.66 -0.64 -17.73
CA SER A 127 -1.46 -1.31 -16.45
C SER A 127 -1.50 -2.84 -16.52
N GLY A 128 -2.11 -3.48 -17.52
CA GLY A 128 -2.23 -4.95 -17.57
C GLY A 128 -0.89 -5.70 -17.62
N ASN A 129 0.01 -5.33 -18.55
CA ASN A 129 1.33 -5.95 -18.64
C ASN A 129 2.22 -5.57 -17.44
N GLN A 130 2.05 -4.36 -16.90
CA GLN A 130 2.78 -3.92 -15.72
C GLN A 130 2.35 -4.70 -14.47
N LEU A 131 1.05 -4.95 -14.31
CA LEU A 131 0.49 -5.79 -13.26
C LEU A 131 0.99 -7.22 -13.36
N GLY A 132 1.00 -7.81 -14.56
CA GLY A 132 1.56 -9.14 -14.78
C GLY A 132 3.01 -9.25 -14.34
N ASN A 133 3.87 -8.36 -14.83
CA ASN A 133 5.28 -8.33 -14.45
C ASN A 133 5.47 -8.09 -12.94
N GLU A 134 4.63 -7.26 -12.33
CA GLU A 134 4.71 -6.96 -10.90
C GLU A 134 4.25 -8.14 -10.05
N PHE A 135 3.27 -8.91 -10.51
CA PHE A 135 2.89 -10.19 -9.90
C PHE A 135 4.04 -11.20 -10.03
N ASP A 136 4.63 -11.34 -11.22
CA ASP A 136 5.77 -12.23 -11.43
C ASP A 136 6.90 -11.93 -10.46
N ARG A 137 7.20 -10.63 -10.32
CA ARG A 137 8.22 -10.13 -9.40
C ARG A 137 7.84 -10.43 -7.95
N CYS A 138 6.66 -10.00 -7.50
CA CYS A 138 6.27 -10.09 -6.09
C CYS A 138 6.15 -11.54 -5.60
N TYR A 139 5.60 -12.45 -6.42
CA TYR A 139 5.44 -13.85 -6.06
C TYR A 139 6.65 -14.72 -6.43
N GLY A 140 7.55 -14.23 -7.29
CA GLY A 140 8.71 -14.98 -7.78
C GLY A 140 8.34 -16.16 -8.70
N ILE A 141 7.15 -16.13 -9.29
CA ILE A 141 6.58 -17.17 -10.18
C ILE A 141 5.79 -16.49 -11.29
N ASP A 142 5.63 -17.14 -12.44
CA ASP A 142 4.79 -16.62 -13.52
C ASP A 142 3.33 -16.43 -13.08
N ALA A 143 2.72 -15.30 -13.43
CA ALA A 143 1.39 -14.91 -12.98
C ALA A 143 0.29 -15.87 -13.46
N GLY A 144 0.49 -16.58 -14.58
CA GLY A 144 -0.40 -17.66 -15.00
C GLY A 144 -0.46 -18.82 -13.99
N THR A 145 0.58 -18.99 -13.17
CA THR A 145 0.59 -19.99 -12.08
C THR A 145 -0.21 -19.56 -10.84
N LEU A 146 -0.59 -18.28 -10.75
CA LEU A 146 -1.51 -17.78 -9.72
C LEU A 146 -2.95 -18.20 -9.99
N ILE A 147 -3.26 -18.82 -11.12
CA ILE A 147 -4.59 -19.38 -11.38
C ILE A 147 -4.75 -20.66 -10.57
N ARG A 148 -5.86 -20.75 -9.81
CA ARG A 148 -6.14 -21.96 -9.02
C ARG A 148 -6.18 -23.19 -9.92
N LYS A 149 -5.35 -24.20 -9.61
CA LYS A 149 -5.33 -25.48 -10.34
C LYS A 149 -6.73 -26.10 -10.39
N GLY A 150 -7.21 -26.37 -11.61
CA GLY A 150 -8.55 -26.90 -11.87
C GLY A 150 -9.64 -25.84 -12.12
N SER A 151 -9.35 -24.54 -11.97
CA SER A 151 -10.23 -23.50 -12.51
C SER A 151 -10.16 -23.49 -14.03
N ARG A 152 -11.33 -23.46 -14.69
CA ARG A 152 -11.45 -23.33 -16.15
C ARG A 152 -11.72 -21.89 -16.59
N LYS A 153 -12.03 -20.99 -15.65
CA LYS A 153 -12.51 -19.63 -15.93
C LYS A 153 -11.41 -18.57 -15.84
N GLY A 154 -10.22 -18.92 -15.37
CA GLY A 154 -9.17 -17.95 -15.04
C GLY A 154 -9.40 -17.31 -13.66
N THR A 155 -8.50 -16.41 -13.26
CA THR A 155 -8.65 -15.59 -12.07
C THR A 155 -9.31 -14.28 -12.45
N ARG A 156 -10.29 -13.81 -11.67
CA ARG A 156 -10.82 -12.46 -11.79
C ARG A 156 -10.51 -11.68 -10.52
N LEU A 157 -9.84 -10.54 -10.68
CA LEU A 157 -9.67 -9.53 -9.65
C LEU A 157 -10.50 -8.31 -10.05
N ALA A 158 -11.27 -7.78 -9.13
CA ALA A 158 -11.93 -6.51 -9.33
C ALA A 158 -11.68 -5.63 -8.11
N PHE A 159 -11.41 -4.35 -8.30
CA PHE A 159 -11.42 -3.41 -7.20
C PHE A 159 -12.22 -2.17 -7.55
N ARG A 160 -12.96 -1.68 -6.55
CA ARG A 160 -13.91 -0.58 -6.73
C ARG A 160 -13.54 0.56 -5.81
N LYS A 161 -13.47 1.75 -6.38
CA LYS A 161 -13.30 2.99 -5.64
C LYS A 161 -14.63 3.74 -5.64
N PRO A 162 -15.35 3.80 -4.51
CA PRO A 162 -16.55 4.61 -4.39
C PRO A 162 -16.28 6.09 -4.69
N LEU A 163 -17.26 6.75 -5.29
CA LEU A 163 -17.27 8.21 -5.48
C LEU A 163 -18.13 8.85 -4.39
N SER A 164 -17.83 10.11 -4.03
CA SER A 164 -18.51 10.84 -2.94
C SER A 164 -19.96 11.26 -3.26
N ASN A 165 -20.46 10.92 -4.46
CA ASN A 165 -21.80 11.23 -4.95
C ASN A 165 -22.52 9.90 -5.29
N ASP A 166 -23.83 9.90 -5.53
CA ASP A 166 -24.61 8.74 -6.02
C ASP A 166 -24.16 8.18 -7.40
N SER A 167 -23.02 8.65 -7.92
CA SER A 167 -22.36 8.14 -9.12
C SER A 167 -21.87 6.71 -8.92
N ALA A 168 -21.86 5.94 -10.01
CA ALA A 168 -21.28 4.60 -10.01
C ALA A 168 -19.81 4.63 -9.53
N PRO A 169 -19.31 3.58 -8.86
CA PRO A 169 -17.91 3.50 -8.48
C PRO A 169 -17.01 3.41 -9.72
N ILE A 170 -15.74 3.79 -9.55
CA ILE A 170 -14.71 3.46 -10.53
C ILE A 170 -14.39 1.98 -10.34
N GLU A 171 -14.50 1.19 -11.41
CA GLU A 171 -14.25 -0.24 -11.37
C GLU A 171 -13.00 -0.58 -12.16
N TYR A 172 -12.14 -1.37 -11.55
CA TYR A 172 -10.95 -1.92 -12.19
C TYR A 172 -11.12 -3.43 -12.23
N GLU A 173 -10.90 -4.03 -13.39
CA GLU A 173 -11.08 -5.46 -13.60
C GLU A 173 -9.84 -6.06 -14.26
N LEU A 174 -9.36 -7.14 -13.67
CA LEU A 174 -8.23 -7.90 -14.18
C LEU A 174 -8.65 -9.36 -14.33
N GLU A 175 -8.49 -9.89 -15.53
CA GLU A 175 -8.67 -11.30 -15.81
C GLU A 175 -7.31 -11.94 -16.13
N ILE A 176 -6.87 -12.87 -15.29
CA ILE A 176 -5.62 -13.61 -15.48
C ILE A 176 -5.96 -14.99 -16.05
N ARG A 177 -5.46 -15.26 -17.25
CA ARG A 177 -5.51 -16.55 -17.94
C ARG A 177 -4.07 -17.06 -18.14
N ALA A 178 -3.92 -18.36 -18.37
CA ALA A 178 -2.63 -19.05 -18.28
C ALA A 178 -1.45 -18.38 -19.02
N ASN A 179 -1.71 -17.70 -20.14
CA ASN A 179 -0.69 -16.99 -20.93
C ASN A 179 -1.10 -15.54 -21.26
N ASN A 180 -2.15 -15.01 -20.64
CA ASN A 180 -2.65 -13.68 -20.97
C ASN A 180 -3.26 -13.01 -19.75
N ILE A 181 -2.91 -11.76 -19.53
CA ILE A 181 -3.51 -10.92 -18.50
C ILE A 181 -4.29 -9.83 -19.22
N GLU A 182 -5.61 -9.92 -19.15
CA GLU A 182 -6.52 -8.93 -19.71
C GLU A 182 -6.86 -7.94 -18.62
N TYR A 183 -6.60 -6.66 -18.88
CA TYR A 183 -6.87 -5.57 -17.95
C TYR A 183 -7.91 -4.63 -18.55
N GLY A 184 -8.96 -4.36 -17.78
CA GLY A 184 -9.99 -3.39 -18.06
C GLY A 184 -10.10 -2.39 -16.91
N MET A 185 -10.35 -1.13 -17.25
CA MET A 185 -10.69 -0.09 -16.29
C MET A 185 -11.95 0.62 -16.77
N THR A 186 -12.97 0.67 -15.92
CA THR A 186 -14.24 1.33 -16.21
C THR A 186 -14.36 2.58 -15.34
N ILE A 187 -14.33 3.75 -16.00
CA ILE A 187 -14.57 5.05 -15.35
C ILE A 187 -15.99 5.51 -15.72
N PRO A 188 -16.87 5.84 -14.76
CA PRO A 188 -18.19 6.41 -15.04
C PRO A 188 -18.11 7.69 -15.87
N GLN A 189 -19.06 7.88 -16.80
CA GLN A 189 -19.08 9.06 -17.68
C GLN A 189 -19.37 10.37 -16.93
N ASP A 190 -20.03 10.28 -15.77
CA ASP A 190 -20.35 11.37 -14.87
C ASP A 190 -19.31 11.55 -13.75
N ALA A 191 -18.20 10.79 -13.78
CA ALA A 191 -17.15 10.88 -12.79
C ALA A 191 -16.58 12.30 -12.72
N SER A 192 -16.74 12.95 -11.56
CA SER A 192 -16.14 14.23 -11.27
C SER A 192 -14.81 14.06 -10.55
N ILE A 193 -13.79 14.78 -10.98
CA ILE A 193 -12.50 14.82 -10.29
C ILE A 193 -12.44 16.10 -9.47
N GLN A 194 -12.23 15.95 -8.17
CA GLN A 194 -11.94 17.06 -7.28
C GLN A 194 -10.50 17.50 -7.49
N ILE A 195 -10.31 18.70 -8.03
CA ILE A 195 -9.00 19.32 -8.17
C ILE A 195 -8.82 20.25 -6.97
N ASP A 196 -8.04 19.77 -6.00
CA ASP A 196 -7.62 20.55 -4.87
C ASP A 196 -6.26 21.21 -5.20
N VAL A 197 -6.30 22.49 -5.54
CA VAL A 197 -5.12 23.27 -5.94
C VAL A 197 -4.19 23.52 -4.76
N GLU A 198 -4.70 23.63 -3.52
CA GLU A 198 -3.87 23.80 -2.32
C GLU A 198 -3.09 22.52 -1.98
N LYS A 199 -3.60 21.35 -2.38
CA LYS A 199 -2.91 20.05 -2.26
C LYS A 199 -2.10 19.67 -3.50
N GLY A 200 -2.24 20.44 -4.58
CA GLY A 200 -1.58 20.20 -5.85
C GLY A 200 -0.06 20.35 -5.71
N ASN A 201 0.65 19.33 -6.19
CA ASN A 201 2.11 19.34 -6.36
C ASN A 201 2.63 20.68 -6.89
N MET A 202 3.90 21.01 -6.61
CA MET A 202 4.68 22.14 -7.16
C MET A 202 4.47 22.40 -8.68
N LEU A 203 4.05 21.37 -9.43
CA LEU A 203 3.61 21.42 -10.83
C LEU A 203 2.35 22.30 -11.05
N MET A 204 1.35 22.27 -10.17
CA MET A 204 0.13 23.07 -10.26
C MET A 204 0.34 24.54 -9.90
N GLU A 205 1.19 24.83 -8.90
CA GLU A 205 1.59 26.21 -8.59
C GLU A 205 2.32 26.86 -9.78
N ASN A 206 3.24 26.13 -10.41
CA ASN A 206 3.90 26.56 -11.64
C ASN A 206 2.91 26.69 -12.81
N PHE A 207 2.00 25.72 -12.97
CA PHE A 207 0.97 25.69 -14.02
C PHE A 207 0.01 26.90 -13.95
N LEU A 208 -0.45 27.26 -12.75
CA LEU A 208 -1.35 28.41 -12.58
C LEU A 208 -0.63 29.73 -12.78
N PHE A 209 0.65 29.82 -12.41
CA PHE A 209 1.50 30.97 -12.72
C PHE A 209 1.71 31.13 -14.24
N ASP A 210 1.96 30.03 -14.95
CA ASP A 210 2.18 30.03 -16.42
C ASP A 210 0.89 30.11 -17.24
N SER A 211 -0.28 29.87 -16.65
CA SER A 211 -1.55 29.73 -17.41
C SER A 211 -1.90 30.91 -18.33
N ASN A 212 -1.62 32.15 -17.91
CA ASN A 212 -1.84 33.34 -18.75
C ASN A 212 -0.87 33.38 -19.95
N GLU A 213 0.37 32.92 -19.75
CA GLU A 213 1.44 32.91 -20.75
C GLU A 213 1.25 31.73 -21.73
N LEU A 214 0.85 30.57 -21.22
CA LEU A 214 0.46 29.39 -22.02
C LEU A 214 -0.77 29.65 -22.90
N VAL A 215 -1.79 30.34 -22.39
CA VAL A 215 -2.96 30.75 -23.21
C VAL A 215 -2.55 31.77 -24.28
N ALA A 216 -1.59 32.65 -23.99
CA ALA A 216 -1.06 33.60 -24.98
C ALA A 216 -0.21 32.89 -26.06
N MET A 217 0.65 31.95 -25.68
CA MET A 217 1.44 31.11 -26.60
C MET A 217 0.55 30.22 -27.47
N GLY A 218 -0.52 29.63 -26.90
CA GLY A 218 -1.51 28.86 -27.64
C GLY A 218 -2.30 29.67 -28.68
N ARG A 219 -2.16 31.00 -28.75
CA ARG A 219 -2.76 31.81 -29.82
C ARG A 219 -1.85 31.96 -31.05
N GLN A 220 -0.59 31.50 -31.01
CA GLN A 220 0.41 31.74 -32.06
C GLN A 220 0.47 30.69 -33.18
N GLY A 221 -0.18 29.51 -33.05
CA GLY A 221 -0.22 28.53 -34.14
C GLY A 221 -0.88 27.20 -33.75
N SER A 222 -1.18 26.34 -34.73
CA SER A 222 -1.80 25.03 -34.48
C SER A 222 -0.84 24.02 -33.84
N GLU A 223 0.45 24.08 -34.15
CA GLU A 223 1.46 23.14 -33.65
C GLU A 223 1.77 23.39 -32.16
N GLU A 224 1.96 24.65 -31.78
CA GLU A 224 2.15 25.09 -30.39
C GLU A 224 0.92 24.76 -29.51
N ARG A 225 -0.30 24.87 -30.08
CA ARG A 225 -1.54 24.44 -29.38
C ARG A 225 -1.56 22.96 -29.03
N HIS A 226 -1.00 22.11 -29.88
CA HIS A 226 -0.97 20.67 -29.64
C HIS A 226 0.03 20.33 -28.53
N GLU A 227 1.23 20.92 -28.56
CA GLU A 227 2.24 20.69 -27.52
C GLU A 227 1.76 21.18 -26.15
N ILE A 228 1.16 22.37 -26.10
CA ILE A 228 0.60 22.92 -24.86
C ILE A 228 -0.54 22.02 -24.37
N ALA A 229 -1.53 21.68 -25.21
CA ALA A 229 -2.62 20.78 -24.84
C ALA A 229 -2.12 19.44 -24.28
N TRP A 230 -0.99 18.94 -24.81
CA TRP A 230 -0.36 17.75 -24.27
C TRP A 230 0.21 17.95 -22.86
N TYR A 231 0.99 19.00 -22.61
CA TYR A 231 1.50 19.30 -21.27
C TYR A 231 0.36 19.45 -20.25
N LEU A 232 -0.75 20.04 -20.68
CA LEU A 232 -1.93 20.22 -19.86
C LEU A 232 -2.61 18.87 -19.56
N MET A 233 -2.71 18.00 -20.55
CA MET A 233 -3.20 16.63 -20.36
C MET A 233 -2.33 15.83 -19.38
N ASP A 234 -1.01 15.97 -19.46
CA ASP A 234 -0.04 15.34 -18.56
C ASP A 234 -0.34 15.72 -17.10
N ALA A 235 -0.49 17.03 -16.85
CA ALA A 235 -0.82 17.57 -15.54
C ALA A 235 -2.21 17.13 -15.04
N LEU A 236 -3.22 17.14 -15.91
CA LEU A 236 -4.58 16.69 -15.56
C LEU A 236 -4.59 15.22 -15.18
N CYS A 237 -3.87 14.37 -15.90
CA CYS A 237 -3.73 12.97 -15.53
C CYS A 237 -3.07 12.80 -14.16
N ASP A 238 -2.00 13.54 -13.88
CA ASP A 238 -1.29 13.47 -12.60
C ASP A 238 -2.17 13.90 -11.41
N LEU A 239 -3.08 14.85 -11.64
CA LEU A 239 -4.09 15.29 -10.66
C LEU A 239 -5.26 14.32 -10.52
N ALA A 240 -5.69 13.74 -11.65
CA ALA A 240 -6.76 12.78 -11.70
C ALA A 240 -6.38 11.48 -10.99
N TRP A 241 -5.11 11.08 -11.09
CA TRP A 241 -4.67 9.75 -10.71
C TRP A 241 -4.94 9.38 -9.24
N PRO A 242 -4.61 10.23 -8.25
CA PRO A 242 -5.03 10.02 -6.87
C PRO A 242 -6.54 9.81 -6.70
N GLN A 243 -7.34 10.61 -7.42
CA GLN A 243 -8.78 10.58 -7.33
C GLN A 243 -9.38 9.34 -8.00
N LEU A 244 -8.71 8.78 -9.00
CA LEU A 244 -9.18 7.58 -9.69
C LEU A 244 -8.84 6.31 -8.89
N THR A 245 -7.64 6.27 -8.31
CA THR A 245 -7.06 5.07 -7.71
C THR A 245 -7.23 4.97 -6.19
N GLY A 246 -7.70 6.04 -5.53
CA GLY A 246 -7.95 6.06 -4.09
C GLY A 246 -6.68 5.75 -3.29
N PRO A 247 -6.69 4.85 -2.29
CA PRO A 247 -5.48 4.59 -1.51
C PRO A 247 -4.35 3.93 -2.33
N LEU A 248 -4.60 3.34 -3.50
CA LEU A 248 -3.59 2.62 -4.28
C LEU A 248 -2.47 3.50 -4.85
N TYR A 249 -2.67 4.81 -5.05
CA TYR A 249 -1.56 5.69 -5.47
C TYR A 249 -0.53 5.92 -4.35
N ARG A 250 -0.82 5.50 -3.13
CA ARG A 250 0.05 5.72 -1.98
C ARG A 250 1.14 4.65 -1.92
N PRO A 251 2.37 5.02 -1.54
CA PRO A 251 3.42 4.05 -1.24
C PRO A 251 2.96 3.03 -0.21
N ALA A 252 3.33 1.77 -0.45
CA ALA A 252 3.14 0.67 0.49
C ALA A 252 4.50 0.11 0.91
N PHE A 253 4.59 -0.36 2.15
CA PHE A 253 5.78 -0.98 2.72
C PHE A 253 5.40 -2.34 3.29
N TYR A 254 6.14 -3.38 2.90
CA TYR A 254 5.83 -4.76 3.25
C TYR A 254 6.91 -5.35 4.15
N LEU A 255 6.51 -5.82 5.32
CA LEU A 255 7.36 -6.54 6.27
C LEU A 255 6.93 -8.02 6.30
N PRO A 256 7.73 -8.93 5.73
CA PRO A 256 7.38 -10.35 5.65
C PRO A 256 7.43 -11.03 7.03
N ALA A 257 6.82 -12.22 7.12
CA ALA A 257 6.85 -13.02 8.34
C ALA A 257 8.29 -13.33 8.79
N ASP A 258 9.18 -13.69 7.84
CA ASP A 258 10.59 -14.01 8.11
C ASP A 258 11.51 -12.79 8.34
N ARG A 259 10.95 -11.60 8.63
CA ARG A 259 11.71 -10.34 8.75
C ARG A 259 12.89 -10.42 9.71
N THR A 260 12.79 -11.16 10.82
CA THR A 260 13.89 -11.33 11.77
C THR A 260 15.08 -12.08 11.15
N GLY A 261 14.80 -13.18 10.43
CA GLY A 261 15.84 -13.94 9.75
C GLY A 261 16.54 -13.11 8.69
N VAL A 262 15.76 -12.32 7.92
CA VAL A 262 16.30 -11.39 6.92
C VAL A 262 17.14 -10.30 7.58
N MET A 263 16.67 -9.74 8.70
CA MET A 263 17.38 -8.73 9.47
C MET A 263 18.71 -9.24 10.04
N HIS A 264 18.84 -10.55 10.31
CA HIS A 264 20.10 -11.14 10.76
C HIS A 264 21.01 -11.52 9.58
N ALA A 265 20.46 -11.87 8.41
CA ALA A 265 21.21 -12.40 7.28
C ALA A 265 21.56 -11.37 6.18
N HIS A 266 20.99 -10.17 6.20
CA HIS A 266 21.09 -9.18 5.11
C HIS A 266 22.54 -8.92 4.63
N ARG A 267 23.50 -8.82 5.56
CA ARG A 267 24.93 -8.62 5.22
C ARG A 267 25.53 -9.79 4.44
N VAL A 268 25.16 -11.01 4.81
CA VAL A 268 25.64 -12.25 4.16
C VAL A 268 25.05 -12.35 2.76
N VAL A 269 23.75 -12.07 2.61
CA VAL A 269 23.05 -12.06 1.31
C VAL A 269 23.70 -11.05 0.37
N VAL A 270 23.87 -9.79 0.80
CA VAL A 270 24.50 -8.75 -0.01
C VAL A 270 25.94 -9.11 -0.39
N SER A 271 26.72 -9.65 0.55
CA SER A 271 28.10 -10.07 0.29
C SER A 271 28.18 -11.20 -0.74
N ALA A 272 27.25 -12.17 -0.68
CA ALA A 272 27.16 -13.26 -1.64
C ALA A 272 26.78 -12.75 -3.05
N MET A 273 25.84 -11.80 -3.14
CA MET A 273 25.47 -11.16 -4.40
C MET A 273 26.65 -10.40 -5.03
N ILE A 274 27.37 -9.60 -4.25
CA ILE A 274 28.57 -8.88 -4.72
C ILE A 274 29.67 -9.87 -5.13
N GLY A 275 29.87 -10.94 -4.36
CA GLY A 275 30.82 -12.01 -4.68
C GLY A 275 30.50 -12.70 -6.00
N SER A 276 29.23 -13.01 -6.25
CA SER A 276 28.74 -13.59 -7.50
C SER A 276 28.96 -12.64 -8.69
N ALA A 277 28.64 -11.36 -8.53
CA ALA A 277 28.83 -10.34 -9.58
C ALA A 277 30.30 -10.21 -10.03
N ARG A 278 31.27 -10.44 -9.13
CA ARG A 278 32.70 -10.47 -9.48
C ARG A 278 33.06 -11.63 -10.41
N MET A 279 32.38 -12.76 -10.28
CA MET A 279 32.70 -13.98 -11.04
C MET A 279 32.07 -14.00 -12.42
N THR A 280 30.83 -13.52 -12.57
CA THR A 280 30.05 -13.65 -13.82
C THR A 280 29.91 -12.35 -14.61
N GLY A 281 30.39 -11.22 -14.04
CA GLY A 281 29.84 -9.90 -14.35
C GLY A 281 28.37 -9.84 -13.91
N LEU A 282 27.76 -8.65 -13.85
CA LEU A 282 26.33 -8.48 -13.56
C LEU A 282 25.41 -9.04 -14.68
N ARG A 283 25.85 -10.09 -15.39
CA ARG A 283 25.05 -10.84 -16.34
C ARG A 283 24.16 -11.78 -15.52
N PRO A 284 22.83 -11.76 -15.72
CA PRO A 284 21.98 -12.78 -15.15
C PRO A 284 22.37 -14.12 -15.75
N THR A 285 23.18 -14.88 -15.02
CA THR A 285 23.38 -16.31 -15.27
C THR A 285 22.20 -17.04 -14.64
N GLY A 286 21.72 -18.11 -15.26
CA GLY A 286 20.55 -18.89 -14.80
C GLY A 286 20.68 -19.55 -13.41
N GLN A 287 21.71 -19.21 -12.63
CA GLN A 287 21.98 -19.67 -11.26
C GLN A 287 22.01 -18.53 -10.24
N THR A 288 21.51 -17.33 -10.57
CA THR A 288 21.34 -16.29 -9.55
C THR A 288 20.21 -16.70 -8.60
N PRO A 289 20.40 -16.70 -7.27
CA PRO A 289 19.35 -17.03 -6.33
C PRO A 289 18.18 -16.06 -6.54
N MET A 290 17.01 -16.60 -6.89
CA MET A 290 15.81 -15.79 -7.09
C MET A 290 15.25 -15.41 -5.72
N LEU A 291 15.30 -14.12 -5.40
CA LEU A 291 14.51 -13.55 -4.32
C LEU A 291 13.17 -13.11 -4.88
N SER A 292 12.10 -13.28 -4.10
CA SER A 292 10.84 -12.62 -4.43
C SER A 292 11.03 -11.10 -4.38
N GLY A 293 10.25 -10.38 -5.18
CA GLY A 293 10.26 -8.92 -5.23
C GLY A 293 9.97 -8.29 -3.88
N VAL A 294 9.07 -8.88 -3.11
CA VAL A 294 8.72 -8.43 -1.76
C VAL A 294 9.93 -8.48 -0.83
N LEU A 295 10.67 -9.59 -0.84
CA LEU A 295 11.87 -9.75 -0.01
C LEU A 295 13.02 -8.85 -0.49
N ALA A 296 13.17 -8.69 -1.80
CA ALA A 296 14.14 -7.78 -2.38
C ALA A 296 13.85 -6.32 -2.00
N ASP A 297 12.59 -5.89 -2.03
CA ASP A 297 12.16 -4.55 -1.64
C ASP A 297 12.43 -4.30 -0.15
N PHE A 298 12.09 -5.27 0.71
CA PHE A 298 12.35 -5.20 2.14
C PHE A 298 13.86 -5.08 2.44
N LEU A 299 14.69 -5.92 1.81
CA LEU A 299 16.15 -5.84 1.94
C LEU A 299 16.71 -4.51 1.45
N GLN A 300 16.25 -4.02 0.30
CA GLN A 300 16.70 -2.74 -0.26
C GLN A 300 16.35 -1.58 0.67
N GLN A 301 15.14 -1.55 1.20
CA GLN A 301 14.70 -0.53 2.15
C GLN A 301 15.47 -0.58 3.46
N LEU A 302 15.83 -1.76 3.96
CA LEU A 302 16.73 -1.88 5.13
C LEU A 302 18.12 -1.30 4.83
N ILE A 303 18.66 -1.51 3.63
CA ILE A 303 19.97 -0.98 3.23
C ILE A 303 19.94 0.56 3.13
N ASP A 304 18.85 1.12 2.62
CA ASP A 304 18.70 2.57 2.39
C ASP A 304 18.01 3.33 3.54
N ILE A 305 17.70 2.63 4.64
CA ILE A 305 16.78 3.09 5.69
C ILE A 305 17.11 4.49 6.25
N ASP A 306 18.38 4.83 6.36
CA ASP A 306 18.87 6.07 6.98
C ASP A 306 19.28 7.14 5.95
N HIS A 307 19.28 6.79 4.67
CA HIS A 307 19.58 7.66 3.53
C HIS A 307 18.50 7.50 2.46
N PRO A 308 17.28 8.02 2.65
CA PRO A 308 16.29 8.01 1.59
C PRO A 308 16.85 8.80 0.38
N PRO A 309 16.98 8.22 -0.85
CA PRO A 309 17.50 8.91 -2.06
C PRO A 309 16.90 10.27 -2.50
N SER A 310 16.10 10.96 -1.69
CA SER A 310 15.55 12.29 -1.95
C SER A 310 16.26 13.39 -1.17
N GLY A 311 17.22 13.05 -0.30
CA GLY A 311 18.05 14.03 0.44
C GLY A 311 17.27 14.98 1.37
N ARG A 312 15.95 14.85 1.43
CA ARG A 312 15.07 15.61 2.33
C ARG A 312 14.88 14.79 3.60
N ARG A 313 15.75 15.00 4.58
CA ARG A 313 15.39 14.77 5.99
C ARG A 313 14.29 15.78 6.35
N LYS A 314 13.03 15.50 6.01
CA LYS A 314 11.92 16.19 6.67
C LYS A 314 11.96 15.76 8.13
N LYS A 315 11.89 16.72 9.06
CA LYS A 315 11.54 16.48 10.47
C LYS A 315 10.10 15.94 10.48
N GLN A 316 9.94 14.66 10.18
CA GLN A 316 8.64 14.01 10.18
C GLN A 316 8.28 13.61 11.60
N GLY A 317 6.97 13.62 11.91
CA GLY A 317 6.48 13.24 13.23
C GLY A 317 6.89 11.80 13.54
N ASP A 318 7.36 11.58 14.77
CA ASP A 318 7.81 10.28 15.21
C ASP A 318 6.64 9.28 15.31
N LEU A 319 6.64 8.28 14.42
CA LEU A 319 5.64 7.22 14.40
C LEU A 319 6.10 5.96 15.17
N GLY A 320 7.39 5.82 15.48
CA GLY A 320 7.95 4.57 16.02
C GLY A 320 8.40 4.62 17.48
N SER A 321 8.68 5.79 18.05
CA SER A 321 9.22 5.87 19.43
C SER A 321 8.27 5.37 20.52
N SER A 322 6.95 5.42 20.31
CA SER A 322 6.02 4.86 21.28
C SER A 322 6.17 3.33 21.42
N ILE A 323 6.49 2.62 20.32
CA ILE A 323 6.78 1.18 20.34
C ILE A 323 8.09 0.91 21.08
N GLU A 324 9.12 1.72 20.87
CA GLU A 324 10.39 1.63 21.60
C GLU A 324 10.18 1.80 23.11
N GLU A 325 9.31 2.73 23.49
CA GLU A 325 9.02 3.07 24.89
C GLU A 325 8.15 2.06 25.61
N SER A 326 7.07 1.58 24.98
CA SER A 326 6.05 0.72 25.60
C SER A 326 6.29 -0.77 25.40
N ILE A 327 6.99 -1.18 24.34
CA ILE A 327 7.22 -2.60 24.00
C ILE A 327 8.69 -2.98 24.13
N LEU A 328 9.60 -2.27 23.45
CA LEU A 328 11.00 -2.72 23.39
C LEU A 328 11.74 -2.49 24.69
N GLY A 329 11.41 -1.40 25.41
CA GLY A 329 12.13 -1.00 26.62
C GLY A 329 13.52 -0.41 26.31
N GLY A 330 13.71 0.18 25.13
CA GLY A 330 14.98 0.72 24.65
C GLY A 330 14.89 1.24 23.23
N SER A 331 15.96 1.83 22.71
CA SER A 331 15.98 2.45 21.37
C SER A 331 16.71 1.59 20.35
N VAL A 332 16.15 1.43 19.15
CA VAL A 332 16.83 0.87 17.98
C VAL A 332 17.57 2.02 17.27
N ARG A 333 18.79 1.75 16.83
CA ARG A 333 19.65 2.74 16.18
C ARG A 333 20.24 2.14 14.92
N VAL A 334 20.44 3.02 13.95
CA VAL A 334 21.14 2.73 12.70
C VAL A 334 22.34 3.66 12.62
N ASP A 335 23.52 3.06 12.55
CA ASP A 335 24.80 3.72 12.33
C ASP A 335 25.35 3.24 10.99
N ARG A 336 26.03 4.09 10.21
CA ARG A 336 26.69 3.64 8.98
C ARG A 336 28.17 3.42 9.19
N SER A 337 28.67 2.35 8.58
CA SER A 337 30.12 2.15 8.48
C SER A 337 30.69 3.12 7.45
N GLU A 338 31.64 3.96 7.88
CA GLU A 338 32.34 4.92 7.02
C GLU A 338 33.11 4.25 5.86
N MET A 339 33.50 2.97 6.02
CA MET A 339 34.33 2.27 5.02
C MET A 339 33.53 1.64 3.88
N ILE A 340 32.31 1.17 4.15
CA ILE A 340 31.52 0.34 3.21
C ILE A 340 30.13 0.91 2.91
N ASP A 341 29.81 2.08 3.47
CA ASP A 341 28.52 2.77 3.32
C ASP A 341 27.32 1.83 3.51
N TYR A 342 27.32 1.12 4.64
CA TYR A 342 26.35 0.06 4.93
C TYR A 342 25.77 0.23 6.34
N PRO A 343 24.45 0.05 6.53
CA PRO A 343 23.82 0.24 7.82
C PRO A 343 24.17 -0.86 8.82
N HIS A 344 24.39 -0.42 10.04
CA HIS A 344 24.67 -1.22 11.22
C HIS A 344 23.58 -0.98 12.25
N PHE A 345 22.89 -2.04 12.64
CA PHE A 345 21.76 -1.95 13.54
C PHE A 345 22.16 -2.32 14.95
N THR A 346 21.89 -1.41 15.88
CA THR A 346 22.15 -1.61 17.30
C THR A 346 20.89 -1.39 18.11
N TYR A 347 20.80 -2.06 19.25
CA TYR A 347 19.76 -1.87 20.23
C TYR A 347 20.37 -1.36 21.53
N LYS A 348 19.77 -0.33 22.12
CA LYS A 348 20.20 0.20 23.42
C LYS A 348 19.06 0.07 24.43
N PRO A 349 19.12 -0.93 25.33
CA PRO A 349 18.16 -1.04 26.42
C PRO A 349 18.16 0.22 27.29
N ARG A 350 16.99 0.56 27.84
CA ARG A 350 16.85 1.73 28.73
C ARG A 350 17.77 1.59 29.94
N GLY A 351 18.51 2.66 30.24
CA GLY A 351 19.46 2.71 31.36
C GLY A 351 20.85 2.11 31.08
N TRP A 352 21.06 1.47 29.93
CA TRP A 352 22.39 0.96 29.57
C TRP A 352 23.29 2.09 29.06
N LYS A 353 24.61 1.97 29.29
CA LYS A 353 25.59 2.94 28.74
C LYS A 353 25.89 2.65 27.28
N GLU A 354 26.23 1.41 26.98
CA GLU A 354 26.59 0.94 25.65
C GLU A 354 25.43 0.21 24.96
N PRO A 355 25.28 0.34 23.64
CA PRO A 355 24.36 -0.46 22.86
C PRO A 355 24.93 -1.87 22.62
N LEU A 356 24.06 -2.78 22.18
CA LEU A 356 24.43 -4.10 21.69
C LEU A 356 24.05 -4.26 20.21
N HIS A 357 24.77 -5.11 19.49
CA HIS A 357 24.43 -5.44 18.11
C HIS A 357 23.00 -6.01 18.05
N LEU A 358 22.18 -5.60 17.08
CA LEU A 358 20.78 -6.05 17.03
C LEU A 358 20.65 -7.58 16.98
N MET A 359 21.61 -8.28 16.35
CA MET A 359 21.69 -9.75 16.34
C MET A 359 21.83 -10.39 17.74
N ASN A 360 22.29 -9.63 18.73
CA ASN A 360 22.43 -10.08 20.11
C ASN A 360 21.25 -9.63 21.00
N ALA A 361 20.25 -8.95 20.43
CA ALA A 361 19.05 -8.54 21.15
C ALA A 361 18.07 -9.72 21.31
N SER A 362 17.10 -9.58 22.21
CA SER A 362 16.03 -10.57 22.35
C SER A 362 15.24 -10.73 21.05
N SER A 363 14.63 -11.90 20.85
CA SER A 363 13.78 -12.19 19.67
C SER A 363 12.69 -11.14 19.45
N MET A 364 11.98 -10.73 20.50
CA MET A 364 10.96 -9.66 20.43
C MET A 364 11.52 -8.34 19.88
N VAL A 365 12.71 -7.94 20.31
CA VAL A 365 13.36 -6.72 19.82
C VAL A 365 13.79 -6.87 18.35
N SER A 366 14.33 -8.03 17.98
CA SER A 366 14.69 -8.29 16.58
C SER A 366 13.46 -8.29 15.67
N GLU A 367 12.33 -8.80 16.16
CA GLU A 367 11.06 -8.88 15.43
C GLU A 367 10.48 -7.51 15.09
N LEU A 368 10.50 -6.61 16.08
CA LEU A 368 9.87 -5.29 15.96
C LEU A 368 10.86 -4.19 15.52
N ALA A 369 12.17 -4.45 15.53
CA ALA A 369 13.16 -3.48 15.08
C ALA A 369 12.91 -3.02 13.63
N PRO A 370 12.63 -3.89 12.64
CA PRO A 370 12.27 -3.46 11.29
C PRO A 370 11.02 -2.56 11.28
N VAL A 371 9.99 -2.89 12.07
CA VAL A 371 8.76 -2.09 12.19
C VAL A 371 9.10 -0.68 12.69
N VAL A 372 9.86 -0.58 13.78
CA VAL A 372 10.29 0.70 14.37
C VAL A 372 11.14 1.51 13.39
N LEU A 373 12.09 0.88 12.72
CA LEU A 373 12.96 1.54 11.73
C LEU A 373 12.14 2.11 10.57
N TYR A 374 11.19 1.34 10.05
CA TYR A 374 10.30 1.79 8.98
C TYR A 374 9.46 2.97 9.42
N LEU A 375 8.83 2.89 10.59
CA LEU A 375 8.02 3.97 11.14
C LEU A 375 8.80 5.26 11.41
N ARG A 376 10.09 5.15 11.76
CA ARG A 376 10.93 6.32 12.05
C ARG A 376 11.55 6.96 10.81
N HIS A 377 11.71 6.21 9.72
CA HIS A 377 12.55 6.65 8.60
C HIS A 377 11.88 6.61 7.22
N VAL A 378 10.84 5.80 7.05
CA VAL A 378 10.31 5.45 5.72
C VAL A 378 8.80 5.70 5.61
N VAL A 379 8.03 5.31 6.61
CA VAL A 379 6.57 5.39 6.58
C VAL A 379 6.10 6.81 6.88
N GLU A 380 5.28 7.35 6.00
CA GLU A 380 4.65 8.66 6.13
C GLU A 380 3.12 8.56 6.26
N ARG A 381 2.49 9.68 6.63
CA ARG A 381 1.02 9.80 6.62
C ARG A 381 0.47 9.52 5.21
N GLY A 382 -0.58 8.71 5.16
CA GLY A 382 -1.23 8.23 3.94
C GLY A 382 -0.57 7.01 3.32
N ASN A 383 0.58 6.54 3.82
CA ASN A 383 1.18 5.28 3.33
C ASN A 383 0.46 4.06 3.90
N LEU A 384 0.63 2.94 3.21
CA LEU A 384 0.22 1.62 3.69
C LEU A 384 1.42 0.89 4.30
N LEU A 385 1.27 0.40 5.53
CA LEU A 385 2.20 -0.51 6.17
C LEU A 385 1.58 -1.91 6.24
N ILE A 386 2.23 -2.90 5.66
CA ILE A 386 1.81 -4.31 5.70
C ILE A 386 2.79 -5.06 6.59
N VAL A 387 2.31 -5.68 7.67
CA VAL A 387 3.14 -6.47 8.60
C VAL A 387 2.55 -7.86 8.74
N GLU A 388 3.29 -8.88 8.30
CA GLU A 388 2.84 -10.25 8.46
C GLU A 388 3.17 -10.82 9.82
N GLU A 389 2.22 -11.51 10.46
CA GLU A 389 2.42 -12.20 11.74
C GLU A 389 3.23 -11.36 12.76
N PRO A 390 2.80 -10.12 13.07
CA PRO A 390 3.50 -9.24 14.02
C PRO A 390 3.64 -9.84 15.42
N GLU A 391 2.79 -10.81 15.76
CA GLU A 391 2.80 -11.51 17.04
C GLU A 391 3.95 -12.50 17.22
N SER A 392 4.64 -12.88 16.15
CA SER A 392 5.72 -13.86 16.19
C SER A 392 6.78 -13.44 17.21
N HIS A 393 7.09 -14.31 18.17
CA HIS A 393 8.01 -14.04 19.28
C HIS A 393 7.59 -12.94 20.28
N LEU A 394 6.36 -12.42 20.23
CA LEU A 394 5.81 -11.50 21.25
C LEU A 394 5.05 -12.28 22.32
N HIS A 395 5.25 -11.91 23.58
CA HIS A 395 4.39 -12.37 24.68
C HIS A 395 2.97 -11.77 24.51
N PRO A 396 1.88 -12.46 24.91
CA PRO A 396 0.50 -11.98 24.79
C PRO A 396 0.29 -10.51 25.19
N ALA A 397 0.83 -10.09 26.34
CA ALA A 397 0.75 -8.70 26.79
C ALA A 397 1.35 -7.69 25.79
N MET A 398 2.41 -8.06 25.08
CA MET A 398 3.03 -7.22 24.05
C MET A 398 2.28 -7.26 22.72
N GLN A 399 1.55 -8.35 22.42
CA GLN A 399 0.64 -8.41 21.26
C GLN A 399 -0.54 -7.45 21.46
N VAL A 400 -1.10 -7.42 22.68
CA VAL A 400 -2.11 -6.44 23.09
C VAL A 400 -1.55 -5.02 22.96
N GLU A 401 -0.37 -4.73 23.53
CA GLU A 401 0.23 -3.40 23.41
C GLU A 401 0.53 -3.01 21.96
N PHE A 402 1.03 -3.93 21.14
CA PHE A 402 1.27 -3.70 19.72
C PHE A 402 -0.01 -3.34 18.98
N THR A 403 -1.12 -4.01 19.27
CA THR A 403 -2.44 -3.70 18.69
C THR A 403 -2.87 -2.27 18.98
N ARG A 404 -2.58 -1.75 20.18
CA ARG A 404 -2.84 -0.34 20.54
C ARG A 404 -1.97 0.61 19.73
N GLN A 405 -0.71 0.25 19.50
CA GLN A 405 0.20 1.02 18.66
C GLN A 405 -0.29 1.06 17.20
N LEU A 406 -0.85 -0.04 16.67
CA LEU A 406 -1.49 -0.05 15.35
C LEU A 406 -2.67 0.92 15.28
N ALA A 407 -3.53 0.95 16.31
CA ALA A 407 -4.63 1.90 16.38
C ALA A 407 -4.15 3.36 16.38
N LEU A 408 -3.10 3.67 17.14
CA LEU A 408 -2.47 4.99 17.16
C LEU A 408 -1.85 5.37 15.80
N LEU A 409 -1.25 4.43 15.07
CA LEU A 409 -0.72 4.66 13.73
C LEU A 409 -1.83 5.06 12.75
N VAL A 410 -2.97 4.38 12.84
CA VAL A 410 -4.16 4.67 12.02
C VAL A 410 -4.71 6.05 12.34
N GLN A 411 -4.84 6.41 13.61
CA GLN A 411 -5.22 7.76 14.02
C GLN A 411 -4.21 8.83 13.59
N LYS A 412 -2.92 8.49 13.47
CA LYS A 412 -1.87 9.36 12.90
C LYS A 412 -1.90 9.42 11.37
N GLY A 413 -2.74 8.61 10.74
CA GLY A 413 -3.02 8.60 9.32
C GLY A 413 -2.23 7.62 8.48
N VAL A 414 -1.71 6.56 9.08
CA VAL A 414 -1.08 5.44 8.37
C VAL A 414 -2.13 4.35 8.16
N ARG A 415 -2.24 3.81 6.95
CA ARG A 415 -3.06 2.61 6.74
C ARG A 415 -2.24 1.39 7.09
N VAL A 416 -2.86 0.37 7.68
CA VAL A 416 -2.17 -0.82 8.16
C VAL A 416 -2.92 -2.06 7.70
N ILE A 417 -2.17 -3.02 7.14
CA ILE A 417 -2.63 -4.39 6.96
C ILE A 417 -1.77 -5.29 7.85
N ILE A 418 -2.40 -6.19 8.60
CA ILE A 418 -1.67 -7.27 9.28
C ILE A 418 -2.24 -8.63 8.91
N THR A 419 -1.39 -9.65 8.88
CA THR A 419 -1.82 -11.05 8.93
C THR A 419 -1.59 -11.57 10.33
N THR A 420 -2.51 -12.34 10.90
CA THR A 420 -2.36 -12.83 12.27
C THR A 420 -3.10 -14.13 12.51
N HIS A 421 -2.63 -14.85 13.53
CA HIS A 421 -3.24 -16.00 14.16
C HIS A 421 -3.59 -15.75 15.62
N SER A 422 -3.32 -14.54 16.13
CA SER A 422 -3.42 -14.21 17.54
C SER A 422 -4.83 -13.81 17.95
N GLU A 423 -5.42 -14.58 18.86
CA GLU A 423 -6.67 -14.22 19.53
C GLU A 423 -6.51 -12.95 20.38
N TRP A 424 -5.35 -12.73 20.99
CA TRP A 424 -5.07 -11.53 21.80
C TRP A 424 -5.13 -10.24 20.98
N ILE A 425 -4.69 -10.29 19.73
CA ILE A 425 -4.82 -9.15 18.80
C ILE A 425 -6.29 -8.88 18.53
N LEU A 426 -7.09 -9.92 18.25
CA LEU A 426 -8.53 -9.76 17.97
C LEU A 426 -9.30 -9.21 19.18
N GLU A 427 -9.03 -9.75 20.37
CA GLU A 427 -9.66 -9.27 21.60
C GLU A 427 -9.35 -7.79 21.86
N GLU A 428 -8.10 -7.37 21.68
CA GLU A 428 -7.78 -5.95 21.86
C GLU A 428 -8.35 -5.07 20.75
N LEU A 429 -8.46 -5.55 19.50
CA LEU A 429 -9.14 -4.82 18.44
C LEU A 429 -10.61 -4.58 18.76
N ALA A 430 -11.32 -5.59 19.31
CA ALA A 430 -12.69 -5.42 19.78
C ALA A 430 -12.77 -4.33 20.88
N ASN A 431 -11.81 -4.33 21.82
CA ASN A 431 -11.71 -3.27 22.82
C ASN A 431 -11.42 -1.88 22.19
N VAL A 432 -10.58 -1.80 21.16
CA VAL A 432 -10.29 -0.55 20.43
C VAL A 432 -11.56 0.01 19.79
N VAL A 433 -12.38 -0.85 19.18
CA VAL A 433 -13.63 -0.42 18.55
C VAL A 433 -14.66 -0.01 19.58
N ARG A 434 -14.87 -0.79 20.63
CA ARG A 434 -15.79 -0.46 21.72
C ARG A 434 -15.45 0.86 22.42
N ARG A 435 -14.16 1.20 22.53
CA ARG A 435 -13.75 2.51 23.07
C ARG A 435 -14.26 3.68 22.22
N SER A 436 -14.39 3.52 20.90
CA SER A 436 -14.89 4.57 20.01
C SER A 436 -16.36 4.91 20.25
N GLU A 437 -17.15 3.94 20.73
CA GLU A 437 -18.58 4.08 21.02
C GLU A 437 -18.85 4.82 22.34
N LEU A 438 -17.84 4.94 23.21
CA LEU A 438 -17.97 5.67 24.46
C LEU A 438 -18.06 7.20 24.21
N PRO A 439 -18.87 7.93 24.98
CA PRO A 439 -18.83 9.39 24.98
C PRO A 439 -17.42 9.92 25.30
N ASP A 440 -17.02 11.05 24.70
CA ASP A 440 -15.67 11.62 24.90
C ASP A 440 -15.31 11.83 26.38
N THR A 441 -16.29 12.26 27.19
CA THR A 441 -16.14 12.42 28.64
C THR A 441 -15.78 11.12 29.35
N ARG A 442 -16.40 10.00 28.95
CA ARG A 442 -16.08 8.67 29.48
C ARG A 442 -14.76 8.14 28.94
N ARG A 443 -14.40 8.41 27.68
CA ARG A 443 -13.10 7.98 27.12
C ARG A 443 -11.92 8.57 27.90
N GLN A 444 -12.04 9.82 28.36
CA GLN A 444 -10.99 10.48 29.15
C GLN A 444 -10.86 9.92 30.58
N GLU A 445 -11.89 9.25 31.10
CA GLU A 445 -11.89 8.63 32.44
C GLU A 445 -11.32 7.20 32.45
N VAL A 446 -11.33 6.51 31.31
CA VAL A 446 -10.83 5.13 31.19
C VAL A 446 -9.33 5.15 30.93
N SER A 447 -8.57 4.34 31.68
CA SER A 447 -7.14 4.14 31.40
C SER A 447 -6.95 3.75 29.93
N GLN A 448 -6.00 4.37 29.23
CA GLN A 448 -5.71 4.05 27.83
C GLN A 448 -6.82 4.47 26.83
N GLY A 449 -7.66 5.47 27.15
CA GLY A 449 -8.70 6.01 26.25
C GLY A 449 -8.21 6.88 25.09
N ASN A 450 -6.89 7.03 24.92
CA ASN A 450 -6.26 7.85 23.89
C ASN A 450 -6.17 7.17 22.52
N TYR A 451 -6.51 5.88 22.43
CA TYR A 451 -6.61 5.16 21.17
C TYR A 451 -7.98 4.49 21.01
N SER A 452 -8.61 4.77 19.88
CA SER A 452 -9.92 4.25 19.51
C SER A 452 -10.06 4.37 18.01
N LEU A 453 -10.65 3.37 17.39
CA LEU A 453 -11.00 3.37 15.98
C LEU A 453 -12.46 2.94 15.86
N SER A 454 -13.23 3.55 14.96
CA SER A 454 -14.60 3.13 14.71
C SER A 454 -14.67 1.84 13.88
N SER A 455 -15.85 1.23 13.80
CA SER A 455 -16.05 -0.02 13.05
C SER A 455 -15.79 0.11 11.55
N ASP A 456 -15.95 1.30 10.97
CA ASP A 456 -15.59 1.62 9.58
C ASP A 456 -14.08 1.80 9.38
N GLN A 457 -13.33 2.02 10.47
CA GLN A 457 -11.87 2.14 10.44
C GLN A 457 -11.14 0.81 10.65
N VAL A 458 -11.81 -0.20 11.19
CA VAL A 458 -11.24 -1.53 11.48
C VAL A 458 -12.03 -2.62 10.79
N GLY A 459 -11.36 -3.44 9.99
CA GLY A 459 -11.97 -4.62 9.39
C GLY A 459 -11.14 -5.87 9.66
N VAL A 460 -11.83 -6.99 9.84
CA VAL A 460 -11.23 -8.28 10.15
C VAL A 460 -11.82 -9.32 9.21
N TRP A 461 -10.97 -10.03 8.46
CA TRP A 461 -11.40 -11.04 7.50
C TRP A 461 -10.81 -12.41 7.83
N LEU A 462 -11.70 -13.38 7.99
CA LEU A 462 -11.38 -14.77 8.22
C LEU A 462 -11.13 -15.51 6.90
N PHE A 463 -9.97 -16.13 6.81
CA PHE A 463 -9.59 -17.05 5.75
C PHE A 463 -9.99 -18.46 6.16
N LYS A 464 -11.17 -18.88 5.72
CA LYS A 464 -11.77 -20.17 6.06
C LYS A 464 -11.39 -21.23 5.03
N PRO A 465 -10.62 -22.26 5.41
CA PRO A 465 -10.28 -23.35 4.50
C PRO A 465 -11.53 -24.17 4.15
N GLN A 466 -11.62 -24.61 2.90
CA GLN A 466 -12.66 -25.51 2.40
C GLN A 466 -12.07 -26.56 1.44
N LEU A 467 -12.77 -27.70 1.34
CA LEU A 467 -12.31 -28.84 0.55
C LEU A 467 -12.79 -28.82 -0.91
N LYS A 468 -13.95 -28.21 -1.20
CA LYS A 468 -14.58 -28.24 -2.53
C LYS A 468 -15.27 -26.90 -2.87
N PRO A 469 -14.73 -26.13 -3.84
CA PRO A 469 -13.39 -26.28 -4.40
C PRO A 469 -12.32 -26.11 -3.32
N LYS A 470 -11.19 -26.83 -3.44
CA LYS A 470 -10.09 -26.74 -2.47
C LYS A 470 -9.50 -25.33 -2.48
N GLY A 471 -9.38 -24.72 -1.30
CA GLY A 471 -8.83 -23.37 -1.11
C GLY A 471 -9.50 -22.69 0.07
N SER A 472 -9.49 -21.37 0.10
CA SER A 472 -10.08 -20.59 1.19
C SER A 472 -11.14 -19.62 0.69
N LEU A 473 -12.22 -19.53 1.45
CA LEU A 473 -13.21 -18.45 1.35
C LEU A 473 -12.83 -17.37 2.36
N VAL A 474 -12.90 -16.10 1.96
CA VAL A 474 -12.61 -14.98 2.83
C VAL A 474 -13.92 -14.27 3.21
N GLU A 475 -14.22 -14.24 4.50
CA GLU A 475 -15.46 -13.68 5.07
C GLU A 475 -15.10 -12.61 6.12
N GLU A 476 -15.84 -11.51 6.18
CA GLU A 476 -15.68 -10.54 7.27
C GLU A 476 -16.13 -11.16 8.60
N ILE A 477 -15.39 -10.91 9.67
CA ILE A 477 -15.81 -11.18 11.05
C ILE A 477 -16.44 -9.88 11.59
N PRO A 478 -17.77 -9.77 11.67
CA PRO A 478 -18.39 -8.62 12.30
C PRO A 478 -18.12 -8.64 13.80
N ILE A 479 -18.08 -7.46 14.42
CA ILE A 479 -18.18 -7.34 15.87
C ILE A 479 -19.60 -7.72 16.26
N ASP A 480 -19.75 -8.68 17.17
CA ASP A 480 -21.06 -9.15 17.61
C ASP A 480 -21.78 -8.12 18.51
N ASP A 481 -23.05 -8.38 18.84
CA ASP A 481 -23.86 -7.53 19.71
C ASP A 481 -23.27 -7.34 21.12
N SER A 482 -22.33 -8.20 21.53
CA SER A 482 -21.61 -8.10 22.81
C SER A 482 -20.38 -7.18 22.73
N GLY A 483 -20.05 -6.70 21.54
CA GLY A 483 -18.88 -5.88 21.27
C GLY A 483 -17.58 -6.70 21.20
N LEU A 484 -17.66 -8.00 20.95
CA LEU A 484 -16.52 -8.89 20.80
C LEU A 484 -16.48 -9.45 19.37
N TYR A 485 -15.29 -9.76 18.88
CA TYR A 485 -15.22 -10.73 17.79
C TYR A 485 -15.60 -12.10 18.38
N PRO A 486 -16.44 -12.90 17.69
CA PRO A 486 -16.81 -14.23 18.16
C PRO A 486 -15.55 -15.00 18.58
N SER A 487 -15.52 -15.46 19.83
CA SER A 487 -14.35 -16.15 20.39
C SER A 487 -13.93 -17.31 19.48
N GLY A 488 -12.64 -17.36 19.15
CA GLY A 488 -12.01 -18.29 18.19
C GLY A 488 -12.04 -19.77 18.55
N PHE A 489 -12.77 -20.18 19.59
CA PHE A 489 -12.93 -21.59 19.97
C PHE A 489 -13.60 -22.47 18.90
N GLU A 490 -14.13 -21.90 17.82
CA GLU A 490 -14.49 -22.66 16.60
C GLU A 490 -13.65 -22.26 15.38
N VAL A 491 -13.31 -20.97 15.24
CA VAL A 491 -12.63 -20.42 14.05
C VAL A 491 -11.18 -20.91 13.91
N VAL A 492 -10.47 -21.10 15.03
CA VAL A 492 -9.11 -21.65 15.06
C VAL A 492 -9.14 -23.14 15.43
N ALA A 493 -10.07 -23.54 16.31
CA ALA A 493 -10.19 -24.92 16.75
C ALA A 493 -10.54 -25.90 15.62
N THR A 494 -11.18 -25.47 14.53
CA THR A 494 -11.49 -26.39 13.39
C THR A 494 -10.22 -27.00 12.77
N ALA A 495 -9.07 -26.34 12.88
CA ALA A 495 -7.79 -26.92 12.46
C ALA A 495 -7.25 -27.98 13.45
N LEU A 496 -7.48 -27.81 14.75
CA LEU A 496 -7.08 -28.74 15.82
C LEU A 496 -8.10 -29.87 16.06
N HIS A 497 -9.37 -29.65 15.74
CA HIS A 497 -10.46 -30.63 15.92
C HIS A 497 -10.43 -31.76 14.91
N ASN A 498 -9.83 -31.56 13.72
CA ASN A 498 -9.64 -32.65 12.77
C ASN A 498 -8.70 -33.73 13.34
N ASP A 499 -7.67 -33.32 14.08
CA ASP A 499 -6.78 -34.26 14.78
C ASP A 499 -7.50 -34.87 16.00
N TRP A 500 -8.27 -34.07 16.77
CA TRP A 500 -8.97 -34.57 17.96
C TRP A 500 -10.06 -35.61 17.61
N ALA A 501 -10.77 -35.42 16.50
CA ALA A 501 -11.77 -36.36 15.99
C ALA A 501 -11.18 -37.64 15.37
N GLU A 502 -9.94 -37.60 14.87
CA GLU A 502 -9.18 -38.79 14.46
C GLU A 502 -8.55 -39.53 15.65
N ILE A 503 -8.10 -38.81 16.69
CA ILE A 503 -7.51 -39.38 17.92
C ILE A 503 -8.59 -40.01 18.83
N SER A 504 -9.84 -39.55 18.73
CA SER A 504 -10.95 -40.01 19.57
C SER A 504 -11.80 -41.14 18.93
N ARG A 505 -11.36 -41.69 17.79
CA ARG A 505 -11.87 -42.95 17.21
C ARG A 505 -10.94 -44.09 17.53
#